data_AF-A0A8B7P0Z2-F1
#
_entry.id   AF-A0A8B7P0Z2-F1
#
_cell.length_a   1.000
_cell.length_b   1.000
_cell.length_c   1.000
_cell.angle_alpha   90.00
_cell.angle_beta   90.00
_cell.angle_gamma   90.00
#
_symmetry.space_group_name_H-M   'P 1'
#
loop_
_entity.id
_entity.type
_entity.pdbx_description
1 polymer ?
#
loop_
_entity_poly.entity_id
_entity_poly.type
_entity_poly.pdbx_seq_one_letter_code
_entity_poly.pdbx_strand_id
1 'polypeptide(L)'
;MSFWQENYGFVKEVYDFRCSKYLEWMDNIEAIIGKVMANTQYTAKEFKIIKDTFTSLCRDLEKENTKSWLDMMLEKLSAHSAEGEEGLSGRDKAMKAQEKKKLEAMIERHNSLMAPTMEAQSKVAHYSECYAFGDDIHPVMKVLNEQKHLSCKEIHPHTMEMVEDQIDKQEKVLRTIENQASIYNELIKRGAKLRSNPNAPSFLEKEIDRLETEWKETNEKAKIRLEMLNNVHKDWDTYENQRVSILQPLESLEEQYKSYKKVFDPKKGAEWLDRKKKKAETLAATVKEHYNSIKGSFANIVALAGEDKREFMEKEVVEIDERSVIVQKIEALLHELSDFNDRLNKLVEKMAELHAWMVPASEKLEFITTSTELTPEDRVKEIFDLQAQVNERLPLLEPLEAEAHDLLDAKGEEDSEVQQSETAKRHMEEFELIKETLTTMHEKVEIEAGSITQDQKHYAEYFQGVKNFKPWMDTAETVAKTPLAKPQTLEDALKLLEEVKTFEAGCCENKGKLDSAVESKSKMEKQTKSDNEVETLTGRWDGVKKVADERVKKVQELVDTWSELSTLTNNLTETICNISSAVKPDVSMLEGIFQKFRTINENKVKLLEVI
;
A
#
# COMPACT_ATOMS: atom_id res chain seq x y z
N MET A 1 -130.25 14.36 -48.72
CA MET A 1 -129.22 14.45 -47.67
C MET A 1 -127.89 14.56 -48.35
N SER A 2 -127.11 15.59 -48.05
CA SER A 2 -125.79 15.74 -48.65
C SER A 2 -124.83 14.70 -48.05
N PHE A 3 -123.87 14.20 -48.82
CA PHE A 3 -122.81 13.29 -48.38
C PHE A 3 -122.21 13.66 -47.00
N TRP A 4 -122.15 14.96 -46.71
CA TRP A 4 -121.62 15.49 -45.45
C TRP A 4 -122.57 15.34 -44.26
N GLN A 5 -123.89 15.32 -44.42
CA GLN A 5 -124.81 15.11 -43.31
C GLN A 5 -124.67 13.71 -42.67
N GLU A 6 -124.30 12.70 -43.47
CA GLU A 6 -124.09 11.32 -42.98
C GLU A 6 -122.63 11.03 -42.61
N ASN A 7 -121.66 11.67 -43.29
CA ASN A 7 -120.24 11.34 -43.14
C ASN A 7 -119.42 12.36 -42.35
N TYR A 8 -119.98 13.52 -41.94
CA TYR A 8 -119.21 14.56 -41.22
C TYR A 8 -118.54 14.02 -39.94
N GLY A 9 -119.24 13.20 -39.15
CA GLY A 9 -118.69 12.59 -37.93
C GLY A 9 -117.46 11.73 -38.22
N PHE A 10 -117.57 10.79 -39.16
CA PHE A 10 -116.45 9.94 -39.59
C PHE A 10 -115.28 10.75 -40.15
N VAL A 11 -115.57 11.74 -40.99
CA VAL A 11 -114.55 12.57 -41.62
C VAL A 11 -113.81 13.45 -40.59
N LYS A 12 -114.53 13.98 -39.60
CA LYS A 12 -113.96 14.71 -38.47
C LYS A 12 -113.13 13.79 -37.57
N GLU A 13 -113.59 12.58 -37.29
CA GLU A 13 -112.81 11.57 -36.55
C GLU A 13 -111.50 11.22 -37.25
N VAL A 14 -111.50 11.09 -38.58
CA VAL A 14 -110.28 10.83 -39.37
C VAL A 14 -109.32 12.03 -39.34
N TYR A 15 -109.85 13.27 -39.37
CA TYR A 15 -109.07 14.49 -39.21
C TYR A 15 -108.45 14.58 -37.81
N ASP A 16 -109.25 14.42 -36.76
CA ASP A 16 -108.82 14.46 -35.36
C ASP A 16 -107.80 13.35 -35.07
N PHE A 17 -108.00 12.14 -35.63
CA PHE A 17 -107.05 11.04 -35.53
C PHE A 17 -105.71 11.38 -36.20
N ARG A 18 -105.72 11.98 -37.39
CA ARG A 18 -104.47 12.40 -38.07
C ARG A 18 -103.79 13.56 -37.36
N CYS A 19 -104.53 14.52 -36.79
CA CYS A 19 -103.99 15.54 -35.91
C CYS A 19 -103.31 14.91 -34.68
N SER A 20 -103.97 13.96 -34.02
CA SER A 20 -103.41 13.22 -32.88
C SER A 20 -102.15 12.47 -33.27
N LYS A 21 -102.13 11.77 -34.41
CA LYS A 21 -100.93 11.07 -34.90
C LYS A 21 -99.78 11.99 -35.27
N TYR A 22 -100.08 13.17 -35.80
CA TYR A 22 -99.06 14.17 -36.12
C TYR A 22 -98.47 14.80 -34.84
N LEU A 23 -99.30 15.03 -33.81
CA LEU A 23 -98.83 15.44 -32.48
C LEU A 23 -98.00 14.37 -31.79
N GLU A 24 -98.44 13.10 -31.81
CA GLU A 24 -97.65 11.96 -31.28
C GLU A 24 -96.28 11.86 -31.96
N TRP A 25 -96.22 12.08 -33.28
CA TRP A 25 -94.96 12.12 -34.00
C TRP A 25 -94.07 13.29 -33.58
N MET A 26 -94.62 14.50 -33.37
CA MET A 26 -93.87 15.65 -32.82
C MET A 26 -93.34 15.35 -31.41
N ASP A 27 -94.13 14.73 -30.55
CA ASP A 27 -93.69 14.34 -29.21
C ASP A 27 -92.55 13.32 -29.28
N ASN A 28 -92.63 12.37 -30.21
CA ASN A 28 -91.59 11.35 -30.42
C ASN A 28 -90.30 11.94 -31.01
N ILE A 29 -90.39 12.86 -31.97
CA ILE A 29 -89.20 13.51 -32.56
C ILE A 29 -88.54 14.45 -31.53
N GLU A 30 -89.31 15.18 -30.74
CA GLU A 30 -88.79 15.97 -29.61
C GLU A 30 -88.11 15.10 -28.55
N ALA A 31 -88.72 13.97 -28.18
CA ALA A 31 -88.16 13.06 -27.20
C ALA A 31 -86.83 12.45 -27.66
N ILE A 32 -86.72 12.05 -28.93
CA ILE A 32 -85.47 11.49 -29.46
C ILE A 32 -84.42 12.59 -29.70
N ILE A 33 -84.80 13.81 -30.10
CA ILE A 33 -83.91 14.97 -30.15
C ILE A 33 -83.35 15.23 -28.74
N GLY A 34 -84.21 15.19 -27.71
CA GLY A 34 -83.77 15.28 -26.32
C GLY A 34 -82.72 14.23 -25.96
N LYS A 35 -82.89 12.97 -26.40
CA LYS A 35 -81.90 11.90 -26.19
C LYS A 35 -80.60 12.10 -26.95
N VAL A 36 -80.65 12.60 -28.19
CA VAL A 36 -79.48 12.91 -29.02
C VAL A 36 -78.71 14.11 -28.46
N MET A 37 -79.43 15.15 -28.06
CA MET A 37 -78.86 16.40 -27.57
C MET A 37 -78.39 16.30 -26.13
N ALA A 38 -78.91 15.35 -25.35
CA ALA A 38 -78.40 15.02 -24.02
C ALA A 38 -76.88 14.73 -24.05
N ASN A 39 -76.20 15.09 -22.97
CA ASN A 39 -74.77 14.79 -22.78
C ASN A 39 -74.56 13.38 -22.22
N THR A 40 -75.40 12.42 -22.64
CA THR A 40 -75.37 11.03 -22.19
C THR A 40 -74.47 10.23 -23.12
N GLN A 41 -73.51 9.50 -22.55
CA GLN A 41 -72.71 8.55 -23.33
C GLN A 41 -73.49 7.25 -23.54
N TYR A 42 -73.73 6.91 -24.80
CA TYR A 42 -74.36 5.64 -25.19
C TYR A 42 -73.28 4.64 -25.62
N THR A 43 -73.57 3.35 -25.50
CA THR A 43 -72.78 2.32 -26.19
C THR A 43 -73.02 2.40 -27.71
N ALA A 44 -72.13 1.84 -28.52
CA ALA A 44 -72.31 1.81 -29.98
C ALA A 44 -73.64 1.16 -30.40
N LYS A 45 -74.09 0.14 -29.66
CA LYS A 45 -75.37 -0.55 -29.89
C LYS A 45 -76.56 0.33 -29.55
N GLU A 46 -76.53 1.02 -28.42
CA GLU A 46 -77.59 1.95 -28.01
C GLU A 46 -77.67 3.16 -28.94
N PHE A 47 -76.52 3.72 -29.32
CA PHE A 47 -76.46 4.83 -30.28
C PHE A 47 -77.01 4.43 -31.64
N LYS A 48 -76.73 3.21 -32.12
CA LYS A 48 -77.31 2.69 -33.37
C LYS A 48 -78.84 2.66 -33.31
N ILE A 49 -79.42 2.21 -32.19
CA ILE A 49 -80.88 2.20 -32.00
C ILE A 49 -81.43 3.64 -32.02
N ILE A 50 -80.78 4.57 -31.33
CA ILE A 50 -81.18 5.99 -31.29
C ILE A 50 -81.11 6.60 -32.69
N LYS A 51 -80.03 6.36 -33.42
CA LYS A 51 -79.84 6.82 -34.80
C LYS A 51 -80.91 6.26 -35.74
N ASP A 52 -81.17 4.96 -35.70
CA ASP A 52 -82.15 4.32 -36.59
C ASP A 52 -83.57 4.85 -36.30
N THR A 53 -83.91 5.00 -35.02
CA THR A 53 -85.19 5.58 -34.58
C THR A 53 -85.32 7.03 -35.01
N PHE A 54 -84.29 7.85 -34.80
CA PHE A 54 -84.29 9.26 -35.18
C PHE A 54 -84.35 9.45 -36.70
N THR A 55 -83.59 8.66 -37.45
CA THR A 55 -83.58 8.69 -38.92
C THR A 55 -84.95 8.30 -39.49
N SER A 56 -85.61 7.29 -38.90
CA SER A 56 -86.98 6.92 -39.28
C SER A 56 -87.97 8.06 -39.05
N LEU A 57 -87.91 8.72 -37.87
CA LEU A 57 -88.78 9.84 -37.54
C LEU A 57 -88.52 11.07 -38.44
N CYS A 58 -87.26 11.32 -38.82
CA CYS A 58 -86.88 12.35 -39.79
C CYS A 58 -87.39 12.04 -41.20
N ARG A 59 -87.40 10.76 -41.63
CA ARG A 59 -87.99 10.39 -42.92
C ARG A 59 -89.50 10.61 -42.95
N ASP A 60 -90.16 10.46 -41.81
CA ASP A 60 -91.58 10.79 -41.69
C ASP A 60 -91.84 12.31 -41.67
N LEU A 61 -90.86 13.12 -41.24
CA LEU A 61 -90.86 14.59 -41.33
C LEU A 61 -90.94 15.08 -42.78
N GLU A 62 -90.23 14.42 -43.71
CA GLU A 62 -90.16 14.75 -45.14
C GLU A 62 -91.48 14.51 -45.90
N LYS A 63 -92.50 13.92 -45.26
CA LYS A 63 -93.85 13.78 -45.83
C LYS A 63 -94.64 15.09 -45.63
N GLU A 64 -94.23 16.15 -46.35
CA GLU A 64 -94.88 17.48 -46.41
C GLU A 64 -96.39 17.43 -46.70
N ASN A 65 -96.88 16.33 -47.28
CA ASN A 65 -98.27 16.12 -47.64
C ASN A 65 -99.23 16.11 -46.44
N THR A 66 -98.77 15.86 -45.21
CA THR A 66 -99.66 15.76 -44.03
C THR A 66 -100.16 17.14 -43.57
N LYS A 67 -99.28 18.16 -43.55
CA LYS A 67 -99.63 19.54 -43.21
C LYS A 67 -100.62 20.13 -44.24
N SER A 68 -100.29 19.97 -45.52
CA SER A 68 -101.16 20.39 -46.63
C SER A 68 -102.51 19.66 -46.62
N TRP A 69 -102.51 18.36 -46.32
CA TRP A 69 -103.75 17.59 -46.19
C TRP A 69 -104.60 18.04 -45.00
N LEU A 70 -103.99 18.29 -43.82
CA LEU A 70 -104.72 18.77 -42.64
C LEU A 70 -105.32 20.16 -42.88
N ASP A 71 -104.59 21.06 -43.54
CA ASP A 71 -105.06 22.39 -43.90
C ASP A 71 -106.22 22.34 -44.90
N MET A 72 -106.04 21.62 -46.02
CA MET A 72 -107.08 21.39 -47.03
C MET A 72 -108.31 20.69 -46.42
N MET A 73 -108.12 19.72 -45.52
CA MET A 73 -109.22 18.97 -44.93
C MET A 73 -109.99 19.80 -43.89
N LEU A 74 -109.30 20.63 -43.12
CA LEU A 74 -109.91 21.60 -42.23
C LEU A 74 -110.74 22.61 -43.03
N GLU A 75 -110.22 23.12 -44.15
CA GLU A 75 -110.97 23.99 -45.06
C GLU A 75 -112.26 23.31 -45.55
N LYS A 76 -112.18 22.06 -46.01
CA LYS A 76 -113.35 21.29 -46.48
C LYS A 76 -114.38 21.01 -45.37
N LEU A 77 -113.92 20.63 -44.18
CA LEU A 77 -114.77 20.46 -42.99
C LEU A 77 -115.47 21.77 -42.60
N SER A 78 -114.81 22.90 -42.85
CA SER A 78 -115.28 24.23 -42.47
C SER A 78 -116.13 24.96 -43.53
N ALA A 79 -116.05 24.51 -44.78
CA ALA A 79 -116.86 24.99 -45.90
C ALA A 79 -118.23 24.29 -45.95
N HIS A 80 -118.34 23.06 -45.42
CA HIS A 80 -119.58 22.30 -45.43
C HIS A 80 -120.43 22.43 -44.16
N SER A 81 -119.87 22.99 -43.08
CA SER A 81 -120.60 23.34 -41.86
C SER A 81 -121.55 24.55 -42.04
N ALA A 82 -121.55 25.22 -43.21
CA ALA A 82 -122.53 26.24 -43.56
C ALA A 82 -122.67 26.38 -45.08
N GLU A 83 -123.89 26.28 -45.59
CA GLU A 83 -124.25 26.90 -46.86
C GLU A 83 -124.14 28.43 -46.69
N GLY A 84 -122.95 28.99 -46.95
CA GLY A 84 -122.68 30.43 -46.95
C GLY A 84 -122.14 31.02 -45.63
N GLU A 85 -121.17 31.93 -45.74
CA GLU A 85 -120.54 32.65 -44.60
C GLU A 85 -121.52 33.47 -43.74
N GLU A 86 -122.74 33.70 -44.23
CA GLU A 86 -123.80 34.45 -43.55
C GLU A 86 -124.70 33.57 -42.64
N GLY A 87 -124.58 32.23 -42.67
CA GLY A 87 -125.46 31.30 -41.95
C GLY A 87 -124.87 30.60 -40.71
N LEU A 88 -123.66 30.95 -40.27
CA LEU A 88 -123.00 30.27 -39.15
C LEU A 88 -123.57 30.71 -37.78
N SER A 89 -123.99 29.76 -36.94
CA SER A 89 -124.30 30.04 -35.53
C SER A 89 -123.02 30.52 -34.81
N GLY A 90 -123.15 31.39 -33.79
CA GLY A 90 -122.01 31.91 -33.04
C GLY A 90 -121.12 30.82 -32.41
N ARG A 91 -121.68 29.63 -32.18
CA ARG A 91 -120.97 28.45 -31.66
C ARG A 91 -120.08 27.78 -32.71
N ASP A 92 -120.51 27.73 -33.96
CA ASP A 92 -119.77 27.05 -35.05
C ASP A 92 -118.62 27.93 -35.59
N LYS A 93 -118.82 29.26 -35.63
CA LYS A 93 -117.74 30.24 -35.87
C LYS A 93 -116.63 30.13 -34.81
N ALA A 94 -117.00 29.97 -33.54
CA ALA A 94 -116.05 29.80 -32.45
C ALA A 94 -115.29 28.46 -32.54
N MET A 95 -115.97 27.35 -32.88
CA MET A 95 -115.34 26.03 -33.03
C MET A 95 -114.38 25.99 -34.23
N LYS A 96 -114.76 26.58 -35.38
CA LYS A 96 -113.89 26.71 -36.56
C LYS A 96 -112.64 27.55 -36.26
N ALA A 97 -112.81 28.68 -35.59
CA ALA A 97 -111.68 29.52 -35.17
C ALA A 97 -110.77 28.79 -34.17
N GLN A 98 -111.32 27.97 -33.28
CA GLN A 98 -110.57 27.16 -32.34
C GLN A 98 -109.76 26.06 -33.03
N GLU A 99 -110.33 25.30 -33.96
CA GLU A 99 -109.62 24.27 -34.72
C GLU A 99 -108.56 24.85 -35.67
N LYS A 100 -108.86 26.00 -36.30
CA LYS A 100 -107.86 26.74 -37.09
C LYS A 100 -106.69 27.19 -36.22
N LYS A 101 -106.96 27.74 -35.04
CA LYS A 101 -105.92 28.13 -34.07
C LYS A 101 -105.09 26.92 -33.58
N LYS A 102 -105.71 25.75 -33.39
CA LYS A 102 -105.01 24.51 -33.04
C LYS A 102 -104.10 24.03 -34.18
N LEU A 103 -104.57 24.06 -35.42
CA LEU A 103 -103.77 23.69 -36.58
C LEU A 103 -102.62 24.69 -36.81
N GLU A 104 -102.87 25.99 -36.68
CA GLU A 104 -101.84 27.04 -36.73
C GLU A 104 -100.76 26.82 -35.66
N ALA A 105 -101.15 26.56 -34.40
CA ALA A 105 -100.21 26.25 -33.32
C ALA A 105 -99.40 24.96 -33.59
N MET A 106 -100.02 23.95 -34.20
CA MET A 106 -99.36 22.70 -34.58
C MET A 106 -98.35 22.92 -35.72
N ILE A 107 -98.69 23.75 -36.71
CA ILE A 107 -97.80 24.16 -37.80
C ILE A 107 -96.62 24.98 -37.27
N GLU A 108 -96.88 25.89 -36.34
CA GLU A 108 -95.84 26.68 -35.68
C GLU A 108 -94.89 25.79 -34.89
N ARG A 109 -95.42 24.82 -34.12
CA ARG A 109 -94.61 23.80 -33.43
C ARG A 109 -93.75 23.01 -34.42
N HIS A 110 -94.31 22.51 -35.51
CA HIS A 110 -93.55 21.82 -36.56
C HIS A 110 -92.39 22.68 -37.10
N ASN A 111 -92.68 23.92 -37.50
CA ASN A 111 -91.66 24.83 -38.03
C ASN A 111 -90.56 25.10 -36.98
N SER A 112 -90.93 25.22 -35.70
CA SER A 112 -89.98 25.42 -34.60
C SER A 112 -89.09 24.20 -34.35
N LEU A 113 -89.53 22.99 -34.72
CA LEU A 113 -88.76 21.75 -34.60
C LEU A 113 -87.76 21.51 -35.73
N MET A 114 -87.90 22.21 -36.86
CA MET A 114 -87.00 22.04 -38.01
C MET A 114 -85.54 22.28 -37.66
N ALA A 115 -85.23 23.41 -37.02
CA ALA A 115 -83.86 23.76 -36.68
C ALA A 115 -83.23 22.79 -35.64
N PRO A 116 -83.89 22.47 -34.50
CA PRO A 116 -83.42 21.44 -33.58
C PRO A 116 -83.27 20.06 -34.22
N THR A 117 -84.13 19.71 -35.18
CA THR A 117 -84.03 18.44 -35.92
C THR A 117 -82.77 18.42 -36.80
N MET A 118 -82.50 19.49 -37.56
CA MET A 118 -81.29 19.61 -38.37
C MET A 118 -80.01 19.59 -37.52
N GLU A 119 -80.03 20.25 -36.36
CA GLU A 119 -78.92 20.23 -35.40
C GLU A 119 -78.68 18.82 -34.84
N ALA A 120 -79.75 18.12 -34.42
CA ALA A 120 -79.67 16.75 -33.96
C ALA A 120 -79.21 15.78 -35.08
N GLN A 121 -79.61 16.01 -36.33
CA GLN A 121 -79.09 15.28 -37.50
C GLN A 121 -77.59 15.47 -37.68
N SER A 122 -77.10 16.70 -37.57
CA SER A 122 -75.67 16.99 -37.60
C SER A 122 -74.92 16.29 -36.47
N LYS A 123 -75.46 16.33 -35.23
CA LYS A 123 -74.88 15.64 -34.07
C LYS A 123 -74.87 14.12 -34.25
N VAL A 124 -75.96 13.50 -34.75
CA VAL A 124 -76.03 12.05 -35.02
C VAL A 124 -75.07 11.64 -36.13
N ALA A 125 -74.92 12.45 -37.19
CA ALA A 125 -73.93 12.20 -38.24
C ALA A 125 -72.51 12.20 -37.66
N HIS A 126 -72.18 13.22 -36.87
CA HIS A 126 -70.86 13.34 -36.24
C HIS A 126 -70.56 12.21 -35.23
N TYR A 127 -71.52 11.86 -34.37
CA TYR A 127 -71.37 10.73 -33.46
C TYR A 127 -71.19 9.41 -34.22
N SER A 128 -71.89 9.22 -35.34
CA SER A 128 -71.69 8.04 -36.20
C SER A 128 -70.24 7.93 -36.69
N GLU A 129 -69.64 9.05 -37.11
CA GLU A 129 -68.23 9.09 -37.51
C GLU A 129 -67.27 8.80 -36.34
N CYS A 130 -67.61 9.25 -35.13
CA CYS A 130 -66.83 9.00 -33.92
C CYS A 130 -66.88 7.52 -33.48
N TYR A 131 -68.04 6.87 -33.57
CA TYR A 131 -68.13 5.42 -33.32
C TYR A 131 -67.42 4.62 -34.42
N ALA A 132 -67.57 5.01 -35.69
CA ALA A 132 -66.84 4.37 -36.80
C ALA A 132 -65.33 4.51 -36.65
N PHE A 133 -64.84 5.64 -36.12
CA PHE A 133 -63.42 5.81 -35.79
C PHE A 133 -62.93 4.74 -34.80
N GLY A 134 -63.73 4.38 -33.79
CA GLY A 134 -63.39 3.29 -32.86
C GLY A 134 -63.19 1.94 -33.55
N ASP A 135 -64.03 1.63 -34.54
CA ASP A 135 -63.87 0.42 -35.36
C ASP A 135 -62.63 0.52 -36.27
N ASP A 136 -62.37 1.70 -36.83
CA ASP A 136 -61.24 1.94 -37.75
C ASP A 136 -59.87 1.85 -37.06
N ILE A 137 -59.76 2.20 -35.77
CA ILE A 137 -58.51 2.06 -35.01
C ILE A 137 -58.26 0.62 -34.53
N HIS A 138 -59.30 -0.23 -34.49
CA HIS A 138 -59.20 -1.58 -33.92
C HIS A 138 -58.15 -2.47 -34.62
N PRO A 139 -58.03 -2.51 -35.97
CA PRO A 139 -57.01 -3.31 -36.65
C PRO A 139 -55.58 -2.89 -36.27
N VAL A 140 -55.30 -1.58 -36.20
CA VAL A 140 -53.97 -1.07 -35.82
C VAL A 140 -53.67 -1.40 -34.36
N MET A 141 -54.64 -1.18 -33.46
CA MET A 141 -54.51 -1.55 -32.04
C MET A 141 -54.20 -3.04 -31.86
N LYS A 142 -54.84 -3.91 -32.64
CA LYS A 142 -54.59 -5.36 -32.58
C LYS A 142 -53.15 -5.70 -32.97
N VAL A 143 -52.66 -5.12 -34.07
CA VAL A 143 -51.26 -5.32 -34.51
C VAL A 143 -50.28 -4.79 -33.47
N LEU A 144 -50.50 -3.58 -32.94
CA LEU A 144 -49.62 -3.00 -31.92
C LEU A 144 -49.56 -3.85 -30.65
N ASN A 145 -50.71 -4.31 -30.15
CA ASN A 145 -50.76 -5.19 -28.98
C ASN A 145 -50.00 -6.51 -29.21
N GLU A 146 -50.12 -7.10 -30.39
CA GLU A 146 -49.38 -8.32 -30.76
C GLU A 146 -47.86 -8.06 -30.82
N GLN A 147 -47.43 -6.98 -31.47
CA GLN A 147 -46.01 -6.61 -31.57
C GLN A 147 -45.41 -6.25 -30.20
N LYS A 148 -46.19 -5.60 -29.33
CA LYS A 148 -45.83 -5.31 -27.94
C LYS A 148 -45.66 -6.59 -27.14
N HIS A 149 -46.58 -7.55 -27.28
CA HIS A 149 -46.44 -8.84 -26.63
C HIS A 149 -45.14 -9.54 -27.07
N LEU A 150 -44.86 -9.60 -28.37
CA LEU A 150 -43.62 -10.20 -28.89
C LEU A 150 -42.38 -9.50 -28.32
N SER A 151 -42.42 -8.16 -28.22
CA SER A 151 -41.33 -7.35 -27.64
C SER A 151 -41.19 -7.49 -26.11
N CYS A 152 -42.19 -8.02 -25.41
CA CYS A 152 -42.12 -8.23 -23.95
C CYS A 152 -41.94 -9.71 -23.57
N LYS A 153 -41.97 -10.62 -24.55
CA LYS A 153 -41.92 -12.05 -24.28
C LYS A 153 -40.55 -12.44 -23.71
N GLU A 154 -40.56 -13.22 -22.63
CA GLU A 154 -39.35 -13.78 -22.06
C GLU A 154 -38.64 -14.70 -23.06
N ILE A 155 -37.30 -14.67 -23.04
CA ILE A 155 -36.43 -15.46 -23.92
C ILE A 155 -35.29 -16.05 -23.12
N HIS A 156 -34.79 -17.20 -23.59
CA HIS A 156 -33.65 -17.89 -23.01
C HIS A 156 -32.65 -18.30 -24.10
N PRO A 157 -31.93 -17.34 -24.73
CA PRO A 157 -30.89 -17.69 -25.69
C PRO A 157 -29.70 -18.35 -24.97
N HIS A 158 -29.24 -19.51 -25.47
CA HIS A 158 -28.11 -20.25 -24.88
C HIS A 158 -26.80 -20.11 -25.68
N THR A 159 -26.87 -19.50 -26.87
CA THR A 159 -25.71 -19.27 -27.75
C THR A 159 -25.81 -17.91 -28.42
N MET A 160 -24.68 -17.42 -28.93
CA MET A 160 -24.62 -16.20 -29.74
C MET A 160 -25.55 -16.26 -30.95
N GLU A 161 -25.58 -17.38 -31.68
CA GLU A 161 -26.48 -17.63 -32.81
C GLU A 161 -27.97 -17.52 -32.38
N MET A 162 -28.33 -18.03 -31.21
CA MET A 162 -29.69 -17.86 -30.68
C MET A 162 -30.02 -16.40 -30.37
N VAL A 163 -29.04 -15.58 -29.96
CA VAL A 163 -29.25 -14.13 -29.77
C VAL A 163 -29.44 -13.43 -31.12
N GLU A 164 -28.63 -13.76 -32.14
CA GLU A 164 -28.79 -13.26 -33.51
C GLU A 164 -30.19 -13.56 -34.06
N ASP A 165 -30.67 -14.80 -33.88
CA ASP A 165 -32.03 -15.20 -34.23
C ASP A 165 -33.12 -14.34 -33.54
N GLN A 166 -32.88 -13.90 -32.30
CA GLN A 166 -33.81 -13.01 -31.59
C GLN A 166 -33.71 -11.57 -32.10
N ILE A 167 -32.52 -11.10 -32.47
CA ILE A 167 -32.33 -9.80 -33.12
C ILE A 167 -33.14 -9.76 -34.42
N ASP A 168 -32.97 -10.75 -35.29
CA ASP A 168 -33.71 -10.87 -36.55
C ASP A 168 -35.23 -10.88 -36.36
N LYS A 169 -35.72 -11.58 -35.33
CA LYS A 169 -37.14 -11.59 -34.96
C LYS A 169 -37.59 -10.21 -34.49
N GLN A 170 -36.79 -9.53 -33.68
CA GLN A 170 -37.10 -8.21 -33.16
C GLN A 170 -37.08 -7.11 -34.23
N GLU A 171 -36.17 -7.21 -35.20
CA GLU A 171 -36.17 -6.33 -36.37
C GLU A 171 -37.45 -6.50 -37.20
N LYS A 172 -37.93 -7.74 -37.38
CA LYS A 172 -39.21 -8.00 -38.06
C LYS A 172 -40.39 -7.39 -37.31
N VAL A 173 -40.37 -7.40 -35.97
CA VAL A 173 -41.36 -6.70 -35.15
C VAL A 173 -41.33 -5.19 -35.43
N LEU A 174 -40.15 -4.56 -35.41
CA LEU A 174 -40.00 -3.13 -35.72
C LEU A 174 -40.48 -2.79 -37.14
N ARG A 175 -40.10 -3.58 -38.16
CA ARG A 175 -40.60 -3.39 -39.54
C ARG A 175 -42.13 -3.50 -39.61
N THR A 176 -42.72 -4.39 -38.83
CA THR A 176 -44.19 -4.53 -38.76
C THR A 176 -44.85 -3.30 -38.14
N ILE A 177 -44.25 -2.74 -37.08
CA ILE A 177 -44.71 -1.48 -36.48
C ILE A 177 -44.56 -0.32 -37.47
N GLU A 178 -43.41 -0.20 -38.15
CA GLU A 178 -43.15 0.84 -39.15
C GLU A 178 -44.15 0.80 -40.32
N ASN A 179 -44.53 -0.40 -40.78
CA ASN A 179 -45.56 -0.57 -41.80
C ASN A 179 -46.94 -0.03 -41.38
N GLN A 180 -47.22 0.08 -40.08
CA GLN A 180 -48.45 0.68 -39.56
C GLN A 180 -48.37 2.21 -39.41
N ALA A 181 -47.20 2.83 -39.58
CA ALA A 181 -46.99 4.25 -39.27
C ALA A 181 -47.85 5.19 -40.12
N SER A 182 -48.00 4.91 -41.42
CA SER A 182 -48.85 5.75 -42.30
C SER A 182 -50.31 5.70 -41.84
N ILE A 183 -50.81 4.49 -41.55
CA ILE A 183 -52.20 4.26 -41.12
C ILE A 183 -52.45 4.93 -39.76
N TYR A 184 -51.53 4.75 -38.81
CA TYR A 184 -51.58 5.44 -37.51
C TYR A 184 -51.65 6.96 -37.68
N ASN A 185 -50.76 7.55 -38.49
CA ASN A 185 -50.72 9.01 -38.69
C ASN A 185 -52.01 9.54 -39.34
N GLU A 186 -52.61 8.78 -40.26
CA GLU A 186 -53.91 9.11 -40.86
C GLU A 186 -55.04 9.04 -39.83
N LEU A 187 -55.07 7.99 -39.00
CA LEU A 187 -56.06 7.83 -37.94
C LEU A 187 -55.95 8.95 -36.90
N ILE A 188 -54.75 9.33 -36.48
CA ILE A 188 -54.55 10.46 -35.55
C ILE A 188 -55.02 11.78 -36.16
N LYS A 189 -54.68 12.06 -37.42
CA LYS A 189 -55.18 13.26 -38.13
C LYS A 189 -56.71 13.27 -38.22
N ARG A 190 -57.32 12.12 -38.52
CA ARG A 190 -58.78 11.98 -38.56
C ARG A 190 -59.41 12.15 -37.18
N GLY A 191 -58.86 11.54 -36.14
CA GLY A 191 -59.31 11.69 -34.76
C GLY A 191 -59.24 13.14 -34.29
N ALA A 192 -58.14 13.85 -34.58
CA ALA A 192 -57.99 15.27 -34.29
C ALA A 192 -59.04 16.14 -35.01
N LYS A 193 -59.33 15.82 -36.28
CA LYS A 193 -60.39 16.48 -37.04
C LYS A 193 -61.77 16.24 -36.41
N LEU A 194 -62.08 15.00 -36.01
CA LEU A 194 -63.33 14.68 -35.34
C LEU A 194 -63.46 15.42 -33.99
N ARG A 195 -62.38 15.48 -33.22
CA ARG A 195 -62.31 16.19 -31.94
C ARG A 195 -62.55 17.71 -32.06
N SER A 196 -62.27 18.32 -33.22
CA SER A 196 -62.44 19.76 -33.43
C SER A 196 -63.92 20.23 -33.45
N ASN A 197 -64.87 19.30 -33.57
CA ASN A 197 -66.29 19.62 -33.52
C ASN A 197 -66.72 19.93 -32.06
N PRO A 198 -67.41 21.05 -31.79
CA PRO A 198 -67.91 21.38 -30.44
C PRO A 198 -68.81 20.30 -29.83
N ASN A 199 -69.46 19.49 -30.67
CA ASN A 199 -70.33 18.40 -30.25
C ASN A 199 -69.59 17.05 -30.13
N ALA A 200 -68.26 17.00 -30.19
CA ALA A 200 -67.52 15.74 -30.10
C ALA A 200 -67.81 14.98 -28.79
N PRO A 201 -68.04 13.67 -28.83
CA PRO A 201 -68.28 12.89 -27.62
C PRO A 201 -67.01 12.74 -26.79
N SER A 202 -67.15 12.78 -25.46
CA SER A 202 -65.99 12.72 -24.54
C SER A 202 -65.26 11.37 -24.50
N PHE A 203 -65.82 10.29 -25.08
CA PHE A 203 -65.08 9.03 -25.26
C PHE A 203 -64.06 9.09 -26.39
N LEU A 204 -64.25 9.97 -27.38
CA LEU A 204 -63.37 10.05 -28.56
C LEU A 204 -61.93 10.40 -28.16
N GLU A 205 -61.77 11.32 -27.22
CA GLU A 205 -60.47 11.71 -26.66
C GLU A 205 -59.75 10.50 -26.04
N LYS A 206 -60.48 9.68 -25.25
CA LYS A 206 -59.91 8.45 -24.66
C LYS A 206 -59.47 7.44 -25.72
N GLU A 207 -60.19 7.31 -26.83
CA GLU A 207 -59.83 6.39 -27.91
C GLU A 207 -58.60 6.88 -28.70
N ILE A 208 -58.47 8.20 -28.91
CA ILE A 208 -57.27 8.81 -29.50
C ILE A 208 -56.07 8.62 -28.57
N ASP A 209 -56.21 8.97 -27.29
CA ASP A 209 -55.15 8.83 -26.28
C ASP A 209 -54.70 7.37 -26.14
N ARG A 210 -55.65 6.42 -26.20
CA ARG A 210 -55.34 4.99 -26.17
C ARG A 210 -54.48 4.57 -27.36
N LEU A 211 -54.82 5.03 -28.57
CA LEU A 211 -54.04 4.73 -29.77
C LEU A 211 -52.64 5.35 -29.71
N GLU A 212 -52.52 6.61 -29.29
CA GLU A 212 -51.23 7.31 -29.13
C GLU A 212 -50.34 6.61 -28.09
N THR A 213 -50.92 6.26 -26.94
CA THR A 213 -50.21 5.56 -25.86
C THR A 213 -49.72 4.20 -26.32
N GLU A 214 -50.59 3.40 -26.94
CA GLU A 214 -50.23 2.06 -27.39
C GLU A 214 -49.15 2.10 -28.49
N TRP A 215 -49.26 3.04 -29.43
CA TRP A 215 -48.24 3.27 -30.47
C TRP A 215 -46.88 3.60 -29.86
N LYS A 216 -46.84 4.54 -28.91
CA LYS A 216 -45.63 4.99 -28.25
C LYS A 216 -44.99 3.88 -27.42
N GLU A 217 -45.77 3.22 -26.55
CA GLU A 217 -45.28 2.14 -25.70
C GLU A 217 -44.75 0.96 -26.52
N THR A 218 -45.46 0.58 -27.58
CA THR A 218 -45.04 -0.53 -28.45
C THR A 218 -43.72 -0.22 -29.14
N ASN A 219 -43.57 0.99 -29.70
CA ASN A 219 -42.31 1.45 -30.31
C ASN A 219 -41.16 1.45 -29.30
N GLU A 220 -41.38 2.03 -28.13
CA GLU A 220 -40.36 2.17 -27.10
C GLU A 220 -39.86 0.80 -26.62
N LYS A 221 -40.78 -0.10 -26.26
CA LYS A 221 -40.43 -1.45 -25.82
C LYS A 221 -39.74 -2.26 -26.92
N ALA A 222 -40.16 -2.10 -28.17
CA ALA A 222 -39.53 -2.79 -29.29
C ALA A 222 -38.08 -2.33 -29.53
N LYS A 223 -37.80 -1.03 -29.38
CA LYS A 223 -36.45 -0.45 -29.52
C LYS A 223 -35.55 -0.84 -28.35
N ILE A 224 -36.04 -0.69 -27.10
CA ILE A 224 -35.30 -1.10 -25.90
C ILE A 224 -34.89 -2.57 -25.99
N ARG A 225 -35.79 -3.44 -26.44
CA ARG A 225 -35.46 -4.86 -26.62
C ARG A 225 -34.39 -5.09 -27.67
N LEU A 226 -34.46 -4.41 -28.82
CA LEU A 226 -33.46 -4.56 -29.87
C LEU A 226 -32.08 -4.10 -29.37
N GLU A 227 -32.03 -2.96 -28.67
CA GLU A 227 -30.79 -2.46 -28.05
C GLU A 227 -30.21 -3.45 -27.03
N MET A 228 -31.05 -3.98 -26.14
CA MET A 228 -30.65 -5.00 -25.18
C MET A 228 -30.06 -6.24 -25.88
N LEU A 229 -30.74 -6.76 -26.93
CA LEU A 229 -30.27 -7.93 -27.67
C LEU A 229 -28.93 -7.69 -28.37
N ASN A 230 -28.76 -6.51 -29.01
CA ASN A 230 -27.50 -6.14 -29.65
C ASN A 230 -26.35 -5.98 -28.63
N ASN A 231 -26.63 -5.40 -27.46
CA ASN A 231 -25.63 -5.30 -26.40
C ASN A 231 -25.20 -6.69 -25.89
N VAL A 232 -26.17 -7.59 -25.66
CA VAL A 232 -25.87 -8.96 -25.22
C VAL A 232 -25.14 -9.76 -26.30
N HIS A 233 -25.44 -9.54 -27.58
CA HIS A 233 -24.69 -10.14 -28.69
C HIS A 233 -23.22 -9.70 -28.69
N LYS A 234 -22.97 -8.39 -28.51
CA LYS A 234 -21.61 -7.86 -28.36
C LYS A 234 -20.90 -8.42 -27.11
N ASP A 235 -21.64 -8.62 -26.02
CA ASP A 235 -21.10 -9.25 -24.82
C ASP A 235 -20.69 -10.70 -25.07
N TRP A 236 -21.42 -11.46 -25.89
CA TRP A 236 -20.99 -12.81 -26.30
C TRP A 236 -19.65 -12.80 -27.04
N ASP A 237 -19.48 -11.91 -28.02
CA ASP A 237 -18.22 -11.75 -28.74
C ASP A 237 -17.07 -11.36 -27.79
N THR A 238 -17.36 -10.41 -26.89
CA THR A 238 -16.39 -9.99 -25.86
C THR A 238 -16.02 -11.15 -24.95
N TYR A 239 -17.00 -11.88 -24.41
CA TYR A 239 -16.77 -13.00 -23.50
C TYR A 239 -15.88 -14.08 -24.15
N GLU A 240 -16.21 -14.52 -25.36
CA GLU A 240 -15.49 -15.59 -26.05
C GLU A 240 -14.04 -15.17 -26.39
N ASN A 241 -13.86 -13.96 -26.92
CA ASN A 241 -12.53 -13.44 -27.27
C ASN A 241 -11.65 -13.23 -26.03
N GLN A 242 -12.22 -12.68 -24.95
CA GLN A 242 -11.48 -12.39 -23.72
C GLN A 242 -11.13 -13.68 -22.95
N ARG A 243 -12.02 -14.69 -22.94
CA ARG A 243 -11.77 -16.01 -22.34
C ARG A 243 -10.57 -16.72 -22.96
N VAL A 244 -10.36 -16.57 -24.26
CA VAL A 244 -9.17 -17.11 -24.94
C VAL A 244 -7.94 -16.22 -24.68
N SER A 245 -8.10 -14.90 -24.77
CA SER A 245 -7.00 -13.94 -24.65
C SER A 245 -6.34 -13.95 -23.27
N ILE A 246 -7.09 -14.21 -22.20
CA ILE A 246 -6.55 -14.25 -20.82
C ILE A 246 -5.61 -15.44 -20.57
N LEU A 247 -5.70 -16.52 -21.37
CA LEU A 247 -4.91 -17.73 -21.15
C LEU A 247 -3.41 -17.49 -21.35
N GLN A 248 -3.03 -16.70 -22.37
CA GLN A 248 -1.62 -16.46 -22.70
C GLN A 248 -0.88 -15.65 -21.61
N PRO A 249 -1.44 -14.55 -21.05
CA PRO A 249 -0.88 -13.90 -19.87
C PRO A 249 -0.78 -14.82 -18.64
N LEU A 250 -1.80 -15.65 -18.39
CA LEU A 250 -1.78 -16.61 -17.27
C LEU A 250 -0.68 -17.66 -17.43
N GLU A 251 -0.54 -18.26 -18.61
CA GLU A 251 0.55 -19.20 -18.92
C GLU A 251 1.92 -18.54 -18.76
N SER A 252 2.07 -17.30 -19.22
CA SER A 252 3.33 -16.56 -19.05
C SER A 252 3.66 -16.24 -17.59
N LEU A 253 2.64 -16.02 -16.74
CA LEU A 253 2.82 -15.90 -15.29
C LEU A 253 3.22 -17.26 -14.68
N GLU A 254 2.54 -18.35 -15.02
CA GLU A 254 2.86 -19.70 -14.54
C GLU A 254 4.30 -20.12 -14.92
N GLU A 255 4.74 -19.83 -16.14
CA GLU A 255 6.13 -20.05 -16.58
C GLU A 255 7.12 -19.18 -15.81
N GLN A 256 6.78 -17.91 -15.57
CA GLN A 256 7.62 -17.03 -14.77
C GLN A 256 7.79 -17.55 -13.35
N TYR A 257 6.69 -17.97 -12.72
CA TYR A 257 6.69 -18.52 -11.37
C TYR A 257 7.65 -19.72 -11.26
N LYS A 258 7.62 -20.64 -12.23
CA LYS A 258 8.55 -21.79 -12.30
C LYS A 258 10.02 -21.38 -12.46
N SER A 259 10.29 -20.18 -13.00
CA SER A 259 11.65 -19.68 -13.23
C SER A 259 12.24 -18.91 -12.05
N TYR A 260 11.44 -18.64 -11.01
CA TYR A 260 11.88 -17.87 -9.86
C TYR A 260 12.75 -18.71 -8.94
N LYS A 261 13.84 -18.09 -8.49
CA LYS A 261 14.87 -18.72 -7.67
C LYS A 261 15.65 -17.67 -6.90
N LYS A 262 16.31 -18.09 -5.82
CA LYS A 262 17.26 -17.27 -5.07
C LYS A 262 18.47 -16.96 -5.94
N VAL A 263 18.90 -15.69 -5.91
CA VAL A 263 20.11 -15.21 -6.58
C VAL A 263 21.07 -14.71 -5.53
N PHE A 264 22.23 -15.35 -5.42
CA PHE A 264 23.18 -15.15 -4.33
C PHE A 264 24.21 -14.03 -4.61
N ASP A 265 24.16 -13.40 -5.78
CA ASP A 265 24.90 -12.18 -6.08
C ASP A 265 23.96 -11.00 -5.79
N PRO A 266 24.23 -10.14 -4.78
CA PRO A 266 23.28 -9.11 -4.37
C PRO A 266 22.87 -8.17 -5.50
N LYS A 267 23.84 -7.69 -6.29
CA LYS A 267 23.58 -6.74 -7.38
C LYS A 267 22.82 -7.39 -8.52
N LYS A 268 23.24 -8.58 -8.97
CA LYS A 268 22.52 -9.31 -10.01
C LYS A 268 21.12 -9.74 -9.56
N GLY A 269 20.96 -10.08 -8.28
CA GLY A 269 19.68 -10.42 -7.67
C GLY A 269 18.71 -9.24 -7.71
N ALA A 270 19.16 -8.06 -7.30
CA ALA A 270 18.36 -6.83 -7.37
C ALA A 270 17.93 -6.50 -8.81
N GLU A 271 18.87 -6.53 -9.77
CA GLU A 271 18.56 -6.29 -11.19
C GLU A 271 17.59 -7.33 -11.78
N TRP A 272 17.77 -8.60 -11.41
CA TRP A 272 16.89 -9.69 -11.85
C TRP A 272 15.48 -9.52 -11.27
N LEU A 273 15.37 -9.22 -9.97
CA LEU A 273 14.09 -8.99 -9.29
C LEU A 273 13.33 -7.81 -9.89
N ASP A 274 14.00 -6.68 -10.16
CA ASP A 274 13.38 -5.51 -10.79
C ASP A 274 12.76 -5.87 -12.17
N ARG A 275 13.49 -6.63 -13.00
CA ARG A 275 12.98 -7.10 -14.30
C ARG A 275 11.78 -8.04 -14.13
N LYS A 276 11.82 -8.94 -13.14
CA LYS A 276 10.71 -9.89 -12.88
C LYS A 276 9.48 -9.18 -12.34
N LYS A 277 9.62 -8.25 -11.38
CA LYS A 277 8.53 -7.44 -10.81
C LYS A 277 7.83 -6.64 -11.91
N LYS A 278 8.56 -5.89 -12.73
CA LYS A 278 7.98 -5.13 -13.86
C LYS A 278 7.20 -5.99 -14.84
N LYS A 279 7.73 -7.18 -15.18
CA LYS A 279 7.06 -8.11 -16.09
C LYS A 279 5.81 -8.72 -15.45
N ALA A 280 5.88 -9.10 -14.18
CA ALA A 280 4.74 -9.63 -13.43
C ALA A 280 3.62 -8.59 -13.28
N GLU A 281 3.94 -7.35 -12.91
CA GLU A 281 2.98 -6.24 -12.80
C GLU A 281 2.25 -5.99 -14.11
N THR A 282 2.98 -5.94 -15.23
CA THR A 282 2.40 -5.74 -16.56
C THR A 282 1.39 -6.86 -16.89
N LEU A 283 1.79 -8.12 -16.73
CA LEU A 283 0.90 -9.26 -17.02
C LEU A 283 -0.28 -9.34 -16.05
N ALA A 284 -0.07 -9.06 -14.76
CA ALA A 284 -1.12 -9.03 -13.75
C ALA A 284 -2.20 -7.98 -14.08
N ALA A 285 -1.79 -6.79 -14.55
CA ALA A 285 -2.71 -5.76 -15.01
C ALA A 285 -3.53 -6.24 -16.23
N THR A 286 -2.88 -6.87 -17.21
CA THR A 286 -3.54 -7.46 -18.39
C THR A 286 -4.54 -8.56 -17.99
N VAL A 287 -4.16 -9.48 -17.09
CA VAL A 287 -5.06 -10.52 -16.56
C VAL A 287 -6.28 -9.87 -15.90
N LYS A 288 -6.08 -8.85 -15.06
CA LYS A 288 -7.17 -8.16 -14.36
C LYS A 288 -8.13 -7.46 -15.34
N GLU A 289 -7.62 -6.84 -16.39
CA GLU A 289 -8.42 -6.18 -17.42
C GLU A 289 -9.29 -7.18 -18.19
N HIS A 290 -8.69 -8.27 -18.68
CA HIS A 290 -9.42 -9.36 -19.35
C HIS A 290 -10.47 -9.96 -18.43
N TYR A 291 -10.10 -10.22 -17.18
CA TYR A 291 -10.96 -10.82 -16.17
C TYR A 291 -12.21 -9.97 -15.87
N ASN A 292 -12.03 -8.66 -15.69
CA ASN A 292 -13.15 -7.74 -15.48
C ASN A 292 -14.08 -7.70 -16.70
N SER A 293 -13.52 -7.75 -17.91
CA SER A 293 -14.30 -7.79 -19.15
C SER A 293 -15.10 -9.08 -19.26
N ILE A 294 -14.49 -10.23 -18.95
CA ILE A 294 -15.17 -11.54 -18.90
C ILE A 294 -16.32 -11.50 -17.90
N LYS A 295 -16.09 -11.04 -16.66
CA LYS A 295 -17.14 -10.97 -15.62
C LYS A 295 -18.28 -10.01 -15.99
N GLY A 296 -17.95 -8.87 -16.59
CA GLY A 296 -18.95 -7.91 -17.07
C GLY A 296 -19.86 -8.51 -18.13
N SER A 297 -19.27 -9.06 -19.21
CA SER A 297 -20.04 -9.68 -20.29
C SER A 297 -20.78 -10.94 -19.84
N PHE A 298 -20.18 -11.76 -18.98
CA PHE A 298 -20.82 -12.92 -18.36
C PHE A 298 -22.11 -12.53 -17.63
N ALA A 299 -22.09 -11.48 -16.80
CA ALA A 299 -23.27 -11.04 -16.05
C ALA A 299 -24.44 -10.62 -16.97
N ASN A 300 -24.14 -9.93 -18.08
CA ASN A 300 -25.13 -9.51 -19.05
C ASN A 300 -25.71 -10.68 -19.85
N ILE A 301 -24.88 -11.64 -20.25
CA ILE A 301 -25.30 -12.84 -20.97
C ILE A 301 -26.22 -13.70 -20.09
N VAL A 302 -25.81 -13.95 -18.84
CA VAL A 302 -26.50 -14.83 -17.90
C VAL A 302 -27.85 -14.29 -17.44
N ALA A 303 -28.04 -12.98 -17.51
CA ALA A 303 -29.33 -12.33 -17.26
C ALA A 303 -30.41 -12.76 -18.27
N LEU A 304 -30.03 -13.18 -19.49
CA LEU A 304 -30.96 -13.68 -20.50
C LEU A 304 -30.85 -15.20 -20.71
N ALA A 305 -29.69 -15.80 -20.49
CA ALA A 305 -29.50 -17.23 -20.72
C ALA A 305 -30.32 -18.10 -19.75
N GLY A 306 -30.72 -19.29 -20.21
CA GLY A 306 -31.37 -20.28 -19.35
C GLY A 306 -30.40 -20.96 -18.37
N GLU A 307 -30.96 -21.58 -17.33
CA GLU A 307 -30.21 -22.13 -16.18
C GLU A 307 -29.09 -23.11 -16.56
N ASP A 308 -29.34 -24.03 -17.49
CA ASP A 308 -28.35 -25.04 -17.91
C ASP A 308 -27.08 -24.41 -18.51
N LYS A 309 -27.24 -23.33 -19.31
CA LYS A 309 -26.10 -22.65 -19.92
C LYS A 309 -25.36 -21.78 -18.91
N ARG A 310 -26.10 -21.17 -17.97
CA ARG A 310 -25.53 -20.43 -16.85
C ARG A 310 -24.56 -21.32 -16.05
N GLU A 311 -24.97 -22.52 -15.66
CA GLU A 311 -24.11 -23.43 -14.88
C GLU A 311 -22.81 -23.78 -15.63
N PHE A 312 -22.88 -24.00 -16.95
CA PHE A 312 -21.70 -24.26 -17.77
C PHE A 312 -20.73 -23.07 -17.79
N MET A 313 -21.23 -21.85 -18.05
CA MET A 313 -20.39 -20.65 -18.10
C MET A 313 -19.83 -20.29 -16.72
N GLU A 314 -20.56 -20.55 -15.64
CA GLU A 314 -20.05 -20.38 -14.26
C GLU A 314 -18.82 -21.24 -14.03
N LYS A 315 -18.80 -22.49 -14.51
CA LYS A 315 -17.62 -23.37 -14.40
C LYS A 315 -16.40 -22.82 -15.16
N GLU A 316 -16.60 -22.25 -16.35
CA GLU A 316 -15.52 -21.62 -17.12
C GLU A 316 -14.92 -20.41 -16.37
N VAL A 317 -15.76 -19.58 -15.76
CA VAL A 317 -15.30 -18.43 -14.95
C VAL A 317 -14.57 -18.90 -13.70
N VAL A 318 -15.04 -19.97 -13.04
CA VAL A 318 -14.37 -20.57 -11.88
C VAL A 318 -12.99 -21.11 -12.26
N GLU A 319 -12.82 -21.76 -13.41
CA GLU A 319 -11.50 -22.22 -13.87
C GLU A 319 -10.53 -21.04 -14.05
N ILE A 320 -11.01 -19.91 -14.60
CA ILE A 320 -10.22 -18.68 -14.72
C ILE A 320 -9.90 -18.09 -13.34
N ASP A 321 -10.84 -18.13 -12.39
CA ASP A 321 -10.63 -17.69 -11.00
C ASP A 321 -9.49 -18.49 -10.36
N GLU A 322 -9.53 -19.82 -10.46
CA GLU A 322 -8.53 -20.73 -9.90
C GLU A 322 -7.15 -20.50 -10.49
N ARG A 323 -7.06 -20.33 -11.83
CA ARG A 323 -5.78 -20.03 -12.49
C ARG A 323 -5.25 -18.64 -12.14
N SER A 324 -6.12 -17.65 -11.97
CA SER A 324 -5.74 -16.27 -11.64
C SER A 324 -5.08 -16.13 -10.27
N VAL A 325 -5.22 -17.13 -9.38
CA VAL A 325 -4.49 -17.21 -8.10
C VAL A 325 -2.97 -17.15 -8.31
N ILE A 326 -2.45 -17.50 -9.50
CA ILE A 326 -1.02 -17.39 -9.83
C ILE A 326 -0.47 -15.97 -9.62
N VAL A 327 -1.28 -14.93 -9.83
CA VAL A 327 -0.90 -13.53 -9.62
C VAL A 327 -0.49 -13.32 -8.15
N GLN A 328 -1.32 -13.80 -7.21
CA GLN A 328 -1.05 -13.66 -5.77
C GLN A 328 0.17 -14.49 -5.34
N LYS A 329 0.33 -15.69 -5.91
CA LYS A 329 1.51 -16.55 -5.64
C LYS A 329 2.81 -15.89 -6.11
N ILE A 330 2.79 -15.25 -7.27
CA ILE A 330 3.94 -14.50 -7.80
C ILE A 330 4.27 -13.29 -6.93
N GLU A 331 3.27 -12.53 -6.51
CA GLU A 331 3.47 -11.37 -5.63
C GLU A 331 4.12 -11.78 -4.30
N ALA A 332 3.60 -12.84 -3.66
CA ALA A 332 4.16 -13.38 -2.43
C ALA A 332 5.61 -13.86 -2.61
N LEU A 333 5.88 -14.67 -3.65
CA LEU A 333 7.23 -15.21 -3.88
C LEU A 333 8.23 -14.10 -4.26
N LEU A 334 7.82 -13.10 -5.05
CA LEU A 334 8.69 -11.95 -5.36
C LEU A 334 8.99 -11.09 -4.13
N HIS A 335 8.06 -11.00 -3.18
CA HIS A 335 8.31 -10.33 -1.90
C HIS A 335 9.33 -11.10 -1.07
N GLU A 336 9.14 -12.42 -0.90
CA GLU A 336 10.09 -13.29 -0.19
C GLU A 336 11.50 -13.23 -0.80
N LEU A 337 11.61 -13.24 -2.13
CA LEU A 337 12.89 -13.14 -2.82
C LEU A 337 13.52 -11.75 -2.69
N SER A 338 12.71 -10.68 -2.60
CA SER A 338 13.18 -9.33 -2.33
C SER A 338 13.77 -9.21 -0.94
N ASP A 339 13.05 -9.73 0.06
CA ASP A 339 13.51 -9.73 1.45
C ASP A 339 14.79 -10.55 1.60
N PHE A 340 14.87 -11.69 0.91
CA PHE A 340 16.10 -12.48 0.83
C PHE A 340 17.27 -11.68 0.23
N ASN A 341 17.08 -10.99 -0.90
CA ASN A 341 18.13 -10.21 -1.54
C ASN A 341 18.60 -9.03 -0.68
N ASP A 342 17.68 -8.35 0.01
CA ASP A 342 18.01 -7.23 0.91
C ASP A 342 18.82 -7.70 2.13
N ARG A 343 18.42 -8.82 2.72
CA ARG A 343 19.15 -9.47 3.82
C ARG A 343 20.56 -9.89 3.38
N LEU A 344 20.66 -10.53 2.21
CA LEU A 344 21.93 -10.94 1.64
C LEU A 344 22.84 -9.75 1.32
N ASN A 345 22.31 -8.67 0.77
CA ASN A 345 23.11 -7.47 0.50
C ASN A 345 23.70 -6.89 1.78
N LYS A 346 22.91 -6.79 2.85
CA LYS A 346 23.38 -6.32 4.16
C LYS A 346 24.46 -7.24 4.76
N LEU A 347 24.31 -8.56 4.62
CA LEU A 347 25.31 -9.53 5.06
C LEU A 347 26.63 -9.30 4.32
N VAL A 348 26.60 -9.25 2.99
CA VAL A 348 27.78 -9.08 2.15
C VAL A 348 28.46 -7.72 2.38
N GLU A 349 27.71 -6.64 2.55
CA GLU A 349 28.27 -5.32 2.88
C GLU A 349 29.00 -5.33 4.23
N LYS A 350 28.40 -5.92 5.27
CA LYS A 350 29.04 -6.04 6.59
C LYS A 350 30.29 -6.91 6.56
N MET A 351 30.27 -8.03 5.83
CA MET A 351 31.46 -8.87 5.64
C MET A 351 32.57 -8.09 4.94
N ALA A 352 32.25 -7.33 3.89
CA ALA A 352 33.22 -6.50 3.19
C ALA A 352 33.83 -5.41 4.09
N GLU A 353 33.03 -4.77 4.95
CA GLU A 353 33.50 -3.78 5.94
C GLU A 353 34.46 -4.41 6.97
N LEU A 354 34.11 -5.57 7.53
CA LEU A 354 34.96 -6.29 8.48
C LEU A 354 36.27 -6.71 7.82
N HIS A 355 36.19 -7.31 6.63
CA HIS A 355 37.37 -7.75 5.89
C HIS A 355 38.30 -6.57 5.55
N ALA A 356 37.75 -5.43 5.12
CA ALA A 356 38.53 -4.23 4.81
C ALA A 356 39.26 -3.66 6.05
N TRP A 357 38.68 -3.78 7.24
CA TRP A 357 39.32 -3.36 8.49
C TRP A 357 40.36 -4.37 9.00
N MET A 358 40.13 -5.68 8.81
CA MET A 358 41.02 -6.74 9.31
C MET A 358 42.44 -6.67 8.74
N VAL A 359 42.60 -6.32 7.46
CA VAL A 359 43.91 -6.24 6.81
C VAL A 359 44.83 -5.21 7.50
N PRO A 360 44.48 -3.91 7.57
CA PRO A 360 45.32 -2.92 8.26
C PRO A 360 45.41 -3.17 9.77
N ALA A 361 44.39 -3.76 10.41
CA ALA A 361 44.47 -4.14 11.82
C ALA A 361 45.52 -5.24 12.07
N SER A 362 45.65 -6.21 11.17
CA SER A 362 46.66 -7.25 11.22
C SER A 362 48.08 -6.67 11.05
N GLU A 363 48.26 -5.78 10.07
CA GLU A 363 49.52 -5.06 9.86
C GLU A 363 49.89 -4.20 11.08
N LYS A 364 48.91 -3.53 11.69
CA LYS A 364 49.11 -2.74 12.90
C LYS A 364 49.56 -3.62 14.07
N LEU A 365 48.95 -4.78 14.28
CA LEU A 365 49.36 -5.73 15.32
C LEU A 365 50.80 -6.20 15.11
N GLU A 366 51.17 -6.56 13.88
CA GLU A 366 52.54 -6.95 13.54
C GLU A 366 53.52 -5.80 13.83
N PHE A 367 53.18 -4.57 13.45
CA PHE A 367 53.99 -3.40 13.75
C PHE A 367 54.17 -3.15 15.25
N ILE A 368 53.10 -3.21 16.05
CA ILE A 368 53.15 -3.02 17.51
C ILE A 368 54.10 -4.02 18.18
N THR A 369 54.04 -5.27 17.72
CA THR A 369 54.73 -6.42 18.36
C THR A 369 56.18 -6.58 17.92
N THR A 370 56.56 -6.07 16.74
CA THR A 370 57.90 -6.27 16.16
C THR A 370 58.72 -4.99 16.05
N SER A 371 58.09 -3.81 16.02
CA SER A 371 58.78 -2.54 15.82
C SER A 371 59.66 -2.18 17.02
N THR A 372 60.90 -1.77 16.75
CA THR A 372 61.83 -1.23 17.77
C THR A 372 61.68 0.28 17.95
N GLU A 373 60.87 0.93 17.11
CA GLU A 373 60.71 2.39 17.06
C GLU A 373 59.72 2.90 18.11
N LEU A 374 58.84 2.03 18.59
CA LEU A 374 57.87 2.37 19.62
C LEU A 374 58.55 2.46 20.99
N THR A 375 58.20 3.51 21.73
CA THR A 375 58.46 3.55 23.15
C THR A 375 57.53 2.56 23.86
N PRO A 376 57.90 2.07 25.05
CA PRO A 376 57.01 1.20 25.84
C PRO A 376 55.64 1.83 26.12
N GLU A 377 55.58 3.15 26.36
CA GLU A 377 54.33 3.88 26.55
C GLU A 377 53.47 3.94 25.28
N ASP A 378 54.07 4.27 24.13
CA ASP A 378 53.36 4.29 22.85
C ASP A 378 52.84 2.90 22.50
N ARG A 379 53.64 1.85 22.74
CA ARG A 379 53.25 0.47 22.47
C ARG A 379 52.04 0.05 23.30
N VAL A 380 51.99 0.42 24.58
CA VAL A 380 50.82 0.22 25.46
C VAL A 380 49.59 0.91 24.89
N LYS A 381 49.71 2.18 24.49
CA LYS A 381 48.59 2.92 23.92
C LYS A 381 48.06 2.25 22.64
N GLU A 382 48.95 1.94 21.70
CA GLU A 382 48.57 1.37 20.41
C GLU A 382 47.94 -0.03 20.54
N ILE A 383 48.42 -0.88 21.47
CA ILE A 383 47.82 -2.21 21.68
C ILE A 383 46.44 -2.11 22.35
N PHE A 384 46.24 -1.21 23.32
CA PHE A 384 44.93 -0.99 23.92
C PHE A 384 43.93 -0.38 22.93
N ASP A 385 44.37 0.55 22.07
CA ASP A 385 43.55 1.11 21.00
C ASP A 385 43.11 0.04 19.99
N LEU A 386 43.98 -0.94 19.68
CA LEU A 386 43.64 -2.07 18.82
C LEU A 386 42.73 -3.08 19.54
N GLN A 387 43.00 -3.38 20.80
CA GLN A 387 42.18 -4.26 21.65
C GLN A 387 40.74 -3.74 21.75
N ALA A 388 40.56 -2.44 21.95
CA ALA A 388 39.24 -1.81 21.98
C ALA A 388 38.48 -2.02 20.65
N GLN A 389 39.15 -1.83 19.51
CA GLN A 389 38.53 -2.03 18.19
C GLN A 389 38.15 -3.49 17.91
N VAL A 390 38.99 -4.44 18.33
CA VAL A 390 38.71 -5.88 18.21
C VAL A 390 37.52 -6.26 19.11
N ASN A 391 37.50 -5.79 20.37
CA ASN A 391 36.44 -6.07 21.32
C ASN A 391 35.09 -5.45 20.93
N GLU A 392 35.08 -4.37 20.14
CA GLU A 392 33.87 -3.81 19.54
C GLU A 392 33.32 -4.70 18.40
N ARG A 393 34.20 -5.37 17.63
CA ARG A 393 33.83 -6.12 16.43
C ARG A 393 33.56 -7.59 16.68
N LEU A 394 34.22 -8.20 17.66
CA LEU A 394 34.07 -9.62 17.98
C LEU A 394 32.59 -10.02 18.24
N PRO A 395 31.78 -9.24 18.98
CA PRO A 395 30.37 -9.56 19.20
C PRO A 395 29.50 -9.49 17.94
N LEU A 396 29.99 -8.85 16.86
CA LEU A 396 29.26 -8.77 15.59
C LEU A 396 29.29 -10.11 14.83
N LEU A 397 30.24 -11.00 15.13
CA LEU A 397 30.37 -12.29 14.45
C LEU A 397 29.19 -13.20 14.71
N GLU A 398 28.68 -13.30 15.95
CA GLU A 398 27.57 -14.19 16.29
C GLU A 398 26.29 -13.91 15.48
N PRO A 399 25.76 -12.66 15.42
CA PRO A 399 24.58 -12.39 14.59
C PRO A 399 24.89 -12.50 13.09
N LEU A 400 26.12 -12.23 12.65
CA LEU A 400 26.51 -12.42 11.26
C LEU A 400 26.58 -13.92 10.88
N GLU A 401 27.04 -14.77 11.79
CA GLU A 401 27.09 -16.23 11.64
C GLU A 401 25.68 -16.79 11.49
N ALA A 402 24.78 -16.41 12.39
CA ALA A 402 23.39 -16.84 12.33
C ALA A 402 22.72 -16.43 11.00
N GLU A 403 22.98 -15.21 10.53
CA GLU A 403 22.44 -14.71 9.26
C GLU A 403 23.10 -15.38 8.05
N ALA A 404 24.41 -15.62 8.09
CA ALA A 404 25.14 -16.34 7.04
C ALA A 404 24.60 -17.76 6.89
N HIS A 405 24.45 -18.51 7.99
CA HIS A 405 23.85 -19.83 7.95
C HIS A 405 22.38 -19.81 7.50
N ASP A 406 21.56 -18.84 7.94
CA ASP A 406 20.17 -18.78 7.50
C ASP A 406 20.01 -18.52 6.00
N LEU A 407 20.90 -17.70 5.41
CA LEU A 407 20.83 -17.33 3.99
C LEU A 407 21.62 -18.25 3.06
N LEU A 408 22.75 -18.81 3.54
CA LEU A 408 23.76 -19.48 2.73
C LEU A 408 23.95 -20.96 3.05
N ASP A 409 23.37 -21.49 4.13
CA ASP A 409 23.34 -22.94 4.34
C ASP A 409 22.18 -23.59 3.61
N ALA A 410 22.49 -24.67 2.93
CA ALA A 410 21.50 -25.65 2.55
C ALA A 410 21.18 -26.50 3.78
N LYS A 411 20.07 -26.22 4.46
CA LYS A 411 19.58 -26.97 5.63
C LYS A 411 19.20 -28.43 5.29
N GLY A 412 20.18 -29.26 4.91
CA GLY A 412 20.00 -30.69 4.64
C GLY A 412 19.23 -31.04 3.36
N GLU A 413 18.91 -30.06 2.51
CA GLU A 413 18.25 -30.28 1.23
C GLU A 413 19.29 -30.62 0.14
N GLU A 414 19.45 -31.92 -0.14
CA GLU A 414 20.04 -32.41 -1.39
C GLU A 414 19.23 -31.80 -2.55
N ASP A 415 19.90 -31.11 -3.47
CA ASP A 415 19.35 -30.33 -4.60
C ASP A 415 18.81 -28.90 -4.33
N SER A 416 19.06 -28.29 -3.17
CA SER A 416 18.72 -26.87 -2.97
C SER A 416 19.52 -25.91 -3.87
N GLU A 417 18.92 -24.79 -4.26
CA GLU A 417 19.56 -23.71 -5.05
C GLU A 417 20.84 -23.17 -4.38
N VAL A 418 20.90 -23.28 -3.05
CA VAL A 418 22.05 -22.91 -2.22
C VAL A 418 23.24 -23.85 -2.48
N GLN A 419 23.02 -25.17 -2.47
CA GLN A 419 24.08 -26.17 -2.73
C GLN A 419 24.73 -26.01 -4.11
N GLN A 420 23.93 -25.61 -5.10
CA GLN A 420 24.38 -25.46 -6.49
C GLN A 420 25.05 -24.11 -6.78
N SER A 421 24.94 -23.14 -5.86
CA SER A 421 25.47 -21.78 -6.06
C SER A 421 26.92 -21.67 -5.60
N GLU A 422 27.85 -21.54 -6.56
CA GLU A 422 29.25 -21.20 -6.28
C GLU A 422 29.38 -19.84 -5.56
N THR A 423 28.47 -18.90 -5.84
CA THR A 423 28.49 -17.58 -5.18
C THR A 423 28.11 -17.66 -3.70
N ALA A 424 27.14 -18.52 -3.36
CA ALA A 424 26.78 -18.76 -1.95
C ALA A 424 27.95 -19.37 -1.18
N LYS A 425 28.60 -20.39 -1.75
CA LYS A 425 29.79 -21.03 -1.17
C LYS A 425 30.91 -20.02 -0.94
N ARG A 426 31.20 -19.15 -1.92
CA ARG A 426 32.21 -18.10 -1.80
C ARG A 426 31.91 -17.11 -0.67
N HIS A 427 30.65 -16.70 -0.51
CA HIS A 427 30.26 -15.82 0.60
C HIS A 427 30.41 -16.51 1.96
N MET A 428 30.13 -17.81 2.04
CA MET A 428 30.33 -18.58 3.26
C MET A 428 31.82 -18.77 3.58
N GLU A 429 32.65 -19.08 2.59
CA GLU A 429 34.12 -19.16 2.74
C GLU A 429 34.71 -17.82 3.20
N GLU A 430 34.23 -16.71 2.66
CA GLU A 430 34.62 -15.35 3.07
C GLU A 430 34.22 -15.07 4.53
N PHE A 431 33.02 -15.48 4.94
CA PHE A 431 32.59 -15.37 6.33
C PHE A 431 33.49 -16.16 7.28
N GLU A 432 33.79 -17.43 6.97
CA GLU A 432 34.65 -18.27 7.80
C GLU A 432 36.07 -17.70 7.91
N LEU A 433 36.62 -17.15 6.81
CA LEU A 433 37.92 -16.46 6.83
C LEU A 433 37.90 -15.24 7.77
N ILE A 434 36.84 -14.43 7.72
CA ILE A 434 36.66 -13.27 8.61
C ILE A 434 36.60 -13.73 10.07
N LYS A 435 35.79 -14.75 10.36
CA LYS A 435 35.61 -15.30 11.70
C LYS A 435 36.93 -15.84 12.27
N GLU A 436 37.65 -16.65 11.49
CA GLU A 436 38.95 -17.21 11.90
C GLU A 436 39.97 -16.10 12.15
N THR A 437 40.07 -15.13 11.23
CA THR A 437 41.06 -14.05 11.33
C THR A 437 40.77 -13.15 12.53
N LEU A 438 39.52 -12.75 12.75
CA LEU A 438 39.14 -11.89 13.87
C LEU A 438 39.31 -12.59 15.23
N THR A 439 38.94 -13.88 15.32
CA THR A 439 39.15 -14.67 16.55
C THR A 439 40.63 -14.83 16.87
N THR A 440 41.43 -15.17 15.86
CA THR A 440 42.89 -15.29 16.00
C THR A 440 43.53 -13.95 16.38
N MET A 441 43.07 -12.84 15.79
CA MET A 441 43.55 -11.50 16.13
C MET A 441 43.20 -11.13 17.56
N HIS A 442 41.99 -11.45 18.03
CA HIS A 442 41.58 -11.21 19.41
C HIS A 442 42.49 -11.94 20.40
N GLU A 443 42.72 -13.23 20.20
CA GLU A 443 43.61 -14.02 21.06
C GLU A 443 45.03 -13.43 21.09
N LYS A 444 45.58 -13.08 19.91
CA LYS A 444 46.91 -12.46 19.82
C LYS A 444 46.97 -11.11 20.51
N VAL A 445 45.97 -10.24 20.32
CA VAL A 445 45.94 -8.92 20.95
C VAL A 445 45.84 -9.03 22.47
N GLU A 446 45.07 -9.96 23.03
CA GLU A 446 45.01 -10.20 24.47
C GLU A 446 46.37 -10.64 25.05
N ILE A 447 47.02 -11.61 24.40
CA ILE A 447 48.34 -12.10 24.80
C ILE A 447 49.38 -10.97 24.74
N GLU A 448 49.40 -10.23 23.64
CA GLU A 448 50.35 -9.15 23.40
C GLU A 448 50.10 -7.95 24.30
N ALA A 449 48.84 -7.58 24.59
CA ALA A 449 48.51 -6.54 25.56
C ALA A 449 49.03 -6.90 26.97
N GLY A 450 48.91 -8.17 27.36
CA GLY A 450 49.48 -8.68 28.62
C GLY A 450 51.01 -8.54 28.67
N SER A 451 51.71 -9.05 27.65
CA SER A 451 53.17 -8.95 27.51
C SER A 451 53.64 -7.48 27.51
N ILE A 452 53.03 -6.63 26.69
CA ILE A 452 53.37 -5.20 26.57
C ILE A 452 53.12 -4.44 27.89
N THR A 453 52.06 -4.77 28.62
CA THR A 453 51.80 -4.17 29.95
C THR A 453 52.88 -4.57 30.96
N GLN A 454 53.33 -5.83 30.92
CA GLN A 454 54.43 -6.29 31.76
C GLN A 454 55.75 -5.60 31.38
N ASP A 455 56.03 -5.45 30.09
CA ASP A 455 57.19 -4.70 29.60
C ASP A 455 57.19 -3.25 30.06
N GLN A 456 56.03 -2.57 30.04
CA GLN A 456 55.91 -1.20 30.56
C GLN A 456 56.24 -1.12 32.05
N LYS A 457 55.83 -2.11 32.84
CA LYS A 457 56.19 -2.18 34.26
C LYS A 457 57.70 -2.34 34.45
N HIS A 458 58.32 -3.27 33.72
CA HIS A 458 59.76 -3.49 33.75
C HIS A 458 60.55 -2.25 33.30
N TYR A 459 60.05 -1.55 32.29
CA TYR A 459 60.63 -0.29 31.82
C TYR A 459 60.50 0.83 32.86
N ALA A 460 59.36 0.95 33.54
CA ALA A 460 59.15 1.92 34.60
C ALA A 460 60.09 1.67 35.80
N GLU A 461 60.29 0.40 36.19
CA GLU A 461 61.26 0.00 37.22
C GLU A 461 62.70 0.40 36.81
N TYR A 462 63.09 0.10 35.56
CA TYR A 462 64.38 0.51 34.99
C TYR A 462 64.56 2.03 35.04
N PHE A 463 63.58 2.78 34.51
CA PHE A 463 63.64 4.23 34.41
C PHE A 463 63.72 4.88 35.79
N GLN A 464 62.92 4.40 36.74
CA GLN A 464 62.95 4.88 38.12
C GLN A 464 64.28 4.54 38.82
N GLY A 465 64.84 3.35 38.57
CA GLY A 465 66.16 2.95 39.07
C GLY A 465 67.28 3.86 38.56
N VAL A 466 67.33 4.10 37.25
CA VAL A 466 68.29 5.01 36.61
C VAL A 466 68.11 6.45 37.14
N LYS A 467 66.86 6.92 37.24
CA LYS A 467 66.52 8.25 37.76
C LYS A 467 66.98 8.44 39.21
N ASN A 468 66.83 7.41 40.05
CA ASN A 468 67.28 7.44 41.45
C ASN A 468 68.80 7.35 41.60
N PHE A 469 69.47 6.64 40.69
CA PHE A 469 70.93 6.45 40.72
C PHE A 469 71.69 7.72 40.33
N LYS A 470 71.19 8.49 39.34
CA LYS A 470 71.87 9.70 38.82
C LYS A 470 72.28 10.71 39.92
N PRO A 471 71.39 11.19 40.80
CA PRO A 471 71.77 12.17 41.83
C PRO A 471 72.78 11.62 42.84
N TRP A 472 72.68 10.33 43.18
CA TRP A 472 73.64 9.68 44.05
C TRP A 472 75.02 9.62 43.37
N MET A 473 75.06 9.25 42.09
CA MET A 473 76.29 9.20 41.30
C MET A 473 77.00 10.56 41.26
N ASP A 474 76.25 11.64 41.01
CA ASP A 474 76.79 13.01 40.99
C ASP A 474 77.38 13.42 42.36
N THR A 475 76.72 13.03 43.44
CA THR A 475 77.19 13.25 44.81
C THR A 475 78.44 12.43 45.11
N ALA A 476 78.44 11.15 44.73
CA ALA A 476 79.54 10.22 44.99
C ALA A 476 80.81 10.60 44.22
N GLU A 477 80.68 11.10 42.98
CA GLU A 477 81.80 11.67 42.22
C GLU A 477 82.41 12.88 42.92
N THR A 478 81.59 13.72 43.54
CA THR A 478 82.05 14.88 44.31
C THR A 478 82.84 14.44 45.54
N VAL A 479 82.33 13.45 46.29
CA VAL A 479 83.02 12.86 47.45
C VAL A 479 84.35 12.23 47.02
N ALA A 480 84.37 11.49 45.92
CA ALA A 480 85.59 10.85 45.38
C ALA A 480 86.65 11.87 44.91
N LYS A 481 86.24 13.05 44.45
CA LYS A 481 87.15 14.15 44.06
C LYS A 481 87.66 14.96 45.26
N THR A 482 86.94 14.98 46.38
CA THR A 482 87.28 15.77 47.56
C THR A 482 88.43 15.12 48.34
N PRO A 483 89.59 15.78 48.55
CA PRO A 483 90.70 15.22 49.31
C PRO A 483 90.31 14.83 50.74
N LEU A 484 90.92 13.79 51.29
CA LEU A 484 90.66 13.37 52.68
C LEU A 484 91.28 14.36 53.67
N ALA A 485 90.59 14.63 54.77
CA ALA A 485 91.15 15.43 55.85
C ALA A 485 92.22 14.61 56.59
N LYS A 486 93.39 15.21 56.84
CA LYS A 486 94.48 14.54 57.54
C LYS A 486 94.15 14.38 59.03
N PRO A 487 94.04 13.15 59.56
CA PRO A 487 93.69 12.93 60.96
C PRO A 487 94.84 13.36 61.89
N GLN A 488 94.52 14.06 62.98
CA GLN A 488 95.51 14.52 63.96
C GLN A 488 95.66 13.57 65.14
N THR A 489 94.60 12.83 65.48
CA THR A 489 94.60 11.81 66.52
C THR A 489 94.18 10.44 65.99
N LEU A 490 94.50 9.38 66.76
CA LEU A 490 94.05 8.02 66.43
C LEU A 490 92.51 7.93 66.40
N GLU A 491 91.83 8.70 67.24
CA GLU A 491 90.37 8.80 67.24
C GLU A 491 89.84 9.43 65.94
N ASP A 492 90.50 10.48 65.43
CA ASP A 492 90.14 11.09 64.14
C ASP A 492 90.38 10.13 62.97
N ALA A 493 91.44 9.30 63.01
CA ALA A 493 91.70 8.30 61.99
C ALA A 493 90.68 7.14 62.02
N LEU A 494 90.22 6.73 63.20
CA LEU A 494 89.15 5.74 63.36
C LEU A 494 87.81 6.28 62.83
N LYS A 495 87.47 7.54 63.11
CA LYS A 495 86.28 8.20 62.54
C LYS A 495 86.38 8.31 61.02
N LEU A 496 87.54 8.72 60.50
CA LEU A 496 87.78 8.79 59.06
C LEU A 496 87.64 7.41 58.40
N LEU A 497 88.13 6.35 59.05
CA LEU A 497 87.99 4.97 58.58
C LEU A 497 86.52 4.55 58.50
N GLU A 498 85.71 4.91 59.50
CA GLU A 498 84.28 4.67 59.51
C GLU A 498 83.56 5.44 58.39
N GLU A 499 83.92 6.70 58.16
CA GLU A 499 83.38 7.53 57.07
C GLU A 499 83.70 6.95 55.69
N VAL A 500 84.95 6.56 55.42
CA VAL A 500 85.33 5.98 54.12
C VAL A 500 84.75 4.58 53.91
N LYS A 501 84.60 3.76 54.98
CA LYS A 501 83.88 2.48 54.92
C LYS A 501 82.39 2.66 54.66
N THR A 502 81.76 3.67 55.27
CA THR A 502 80.36 4.00 55.01
C THR A 502 80.16 4.44 53.56
N PHE A 503 81.08 5.25 53.02
CA PHE A 503 81.05 5.64 51.61
C PHE A 503 81.25 4.45 50.66
N GLU A 504 82.19 3.55 50.94
CA GLU A 504 82.43 2.33 50.17
C GLU A 504 81.21 1.39 50.20
N ALA A 505 80.61 1.16 51.36
CA ALA A 505 79.38 0.40 51.51
C ALA A 505 78.22 1.02 50.71
N GLY A 506 78.11 2.36 50.72
CA GLY A 506 77.15 3.10 49.91
C GLY A 506 77.38 2.93 48.40
N CYS A 507 78.64 2.79 47.95
CA CYS A 507 78.95 2.49 46.55
C CYS A 507 78.45 1.10 46.14
N CYS A 508 78.64 0.09 47.00
CA CYS A 508 78.16 -1.27 46.77
C CYS A 508 76.63 -1.36 46.76
N GLU A 509 75.96 -0.71 47.72
CA GLU A 509 74.50 -0.70 47.80
C GLU A 509 73.85 -0.07 46.55
N ASN A 510 74.35 1.10 46.11
CA ASN A 510 73.78 1.78 44.96
C ASN A 510 74.10 1.09 43.63
N LYS A 511 75.22 0.35 43.54
CA LYS A 511 75.47 -0.55 42.41
C LYS A 511 74.43 -1.66 42.32
N GLY A 512 74.10 -2.29 43.46
CA GLY A 512 73.03 -3.29 43.51
C GLY A 512 71.68 -2.76 43.01
N LYS A 513 71.37 -1.48 43.30
CA LYS A 513 70.17 -0.80 42.76
C LYS A 513 70.23 -0.58 41.25
N LEU A 514 71.39 -0.16 40.72
CA LEU A 514 71.58 -0.01 39.27
C LEU A 514 71.52 -1.37 38.56
N ASP A 515 72.12 -2.42 39.11
CA ASP A 515 72.08 -3.78 38.55
C ASP A 515 70.66 -4.35 38.54
N SER A 516 69.88 -4.08 39.60
CA SER A 516 68.46 -4.43 39.64
C SER A 516 67.66 -3.73 38.53
N ALA A 517 67.97 -2.46 38.23
CA ALA A 517 67.34 -1.73 37.12
C ALA A 517 67.69 -2.35 35.76
N VAL A 518 68.94 -2.77 35.57
CA VAL A 518 69.38 -3.50 34.36
C VAL A 518 68.66 -4.83 34.22
N GLU A 519 68.53 -5.57 35.33
CA GLU A 519 67.82 -6.84 35.34
C GLU A 519 66.35 -6.66 34.96
N SER A 520 65.66 -5.64 35.48
CA SER A 520 64.29 -5.31 35.07
C SER A 520 64.21 -5.02 33.57
N LYS A 521 65.10 -4.21 32.99
CA LYS A 521 65.11 -3.95 31.53
C LYS A 521 65.37 -5.22 30.71
N SER A 522 66.19 -6.15 31.21
CA SER A 522 66.48 -7.41 30.50
C SER A 522 65.31 -8.39 30.46
N LYS A 523 64.31 -8.22 31.35
CA LYS A 523 63.07 -9.00 31.38
C LYS A 523 62.03 -8.53 30.36
N MET A 524 62.27 -7.41 29.68
CA MET A 524 61.37 -6.94 28.63
C MET A 524 61.45 -7.86 27.41
N GLU A 525 60.31 -8.31 26.92
CA GLU A 525 60.24 -9.17 25.74
C GLU A 525 60.36 -8.38 24.44
N LYS A 526 59.76 -7.18 24.40
CA LYS A 526 59.69 -6.34 23.21
C LYS A 526 60.81 -5.30 23.22
N GLN A 527 61.71 -5.39 22.25
CA GLN A 527 62.84 -4.48 22.13
C GLN A 527 62.40 -3.02 21.92
N THR A 528 63.15 -2.07 22.46
CA THR A 528 62.92 -0.64 22.27
C THR A 528 64.26 0.08 22.04
N LYS A 529 64.27 1.07 21.15
CA LYS A 529 65.43 1.94 20.88
C LYS A 529 65.81 2.88 22.04
N SER A 530 65.10 2.87 23.17
CA SER A 530 65.39 3.79 24.29
C SER A 530 66.87 3.78 24.70
N ASP A 531 67.46 4.98 24.80
CA ASP A 531 68.88 5.16 25.14
C ASP A 531 69.24 4.40 26.41
N ASN A 532 70.25 3.54 26.32
CA ASN A 532 70.72 2.76 27.47
C ASN A 532 71.79 3.53 28.25
N GLU A 533 71.35 4.40 29.15
CA GLU A 533 72.25 5.22 29.98
C GLU A 533 73.07 4.40 31.00
N VAL A 534 72.73 3.13 31.21
CA VAL A 534 73.38 2.25 32.19
C VAL A 534 74.86 2.07 31.91
N GLU A 535 75.25 1.92 30.64
CA GLU A 535 76.65 1.67 30.28
C GLU A 535 77.51 2.87 30.70
N THR A 536 77.03 4.08 30.42
CA THR A 536 77.68 5.32 30.86
C THR A 536 77.72 5.44 32.39
N LEU A 537 76.61 5.14 33.07
CA LEU A 537 76.52 5.21 34.53
C LEU A 537 77.41 4.16 35.22
N THR A 538 77.56 2.98 34.64
CA THR A 538 78.42 1.91 35.15
C THR A 538 79.88 2.32 35.07
N GLY A 539 80.33 2.88 33.93
CA GLY A 539 81.70 3.38 33.80
C GLY A 539 82.03 4.52 34.77
N ARG A 540 81.06 5.41 35.05
CA ARG A 540 81.19 6.45 36.09
C ARG A 540 81.32 5.85 37.49
N TRP A 541 80.51 4.84 37.79
CA TRP A 541 80.53 4.13 39.07
C TRP A 541 81.86 3.41 39.31
N ASP A 542 82.40 2.70 38.32
CA ASP A 542 83.68 1.97 38.42
C ASP A 542 84.82 2.91 38.87
N GLY A 543 84.84 4.13 38.34
CA GLY A 543 85.79 5.17 38.73
C GLY A 543 85.66 5.59 40.20
N VAL A 544 84.44 5.83 40.67
CA VAL A 544 84.18 6.19 42.07
C VAL A 544 84.49 5.05 43.03
N LYS A 545 84.10 3.81 42.67
CA LYS A 545 84.34 2.62 43.47
C LYS A 545 85.83 2.37 43.68
N LYS A 546 86.63 2.49 42.62
CA LYS A 546 88.10 2.38 42.71
C LYS A 546 88.68 3.37 43.73
N VAL A 547 88.23 4.62 43.71
CA VAL A 547 88.68 5.64 44.68
C VAL A 547 88.23 5.28 46.10
N ALA A 548 87.00 4.81 46.29
CA ALA A 548 86.50 4.39 47.60
C ALA A 548 87.34 3.23 48.19
N ASP A 549 87.63 2.21 47.39
CA ASP A 549 88.44 1.05 47.82
C ASP A 549 89.88 1.45 48.18
N GLU A 550 90.49 2.32 47.36
CA GLU A 550 91.82 2.87 47.65
C GLU A 550 91.83 3.69 48.94
N ARG A 551 90.78 4.49 49.21
CA ARG A 551 90.65 5.27 50.45
C ARG A 551 90.51 4.36 51.67
N VAL A 552 89.63 3.36 51.63
CA VAL A 552 89.48 2.40 52.74
C VAL A 552 90.80 1.71 53.01
N LYS A 553 91.51 1.23 51.98
CA LYS A 553 92.80 0.57 52.13
C LYS A 553 93.84 1.49 52.80
N LYS A 554 94.02 2.71 52.29
CA LYS A 554 94.99 3.67 52.83
C LYS A 554 94.69 4.08 54.27
N VAL A 555 93.43 4.39 54.58
CA VAL A 555 93.03 4.81 55.93
C VAL A 555 93.07 3.63 56.90
N GLN A 556 92.74 2.41 56.46
CA GLN A 556 92.89 1.20 57.27
C GLN A 556 94.37 0.94 57.61
N GLU A 557 95.25 0.98 56.61
CA GLU A 557 96.70 0.87 56.81
C GLU A 557 97.24 1.94 57.78
N LEU A 558 96.73 3.18 57.69
CA LEU A 558 97.07 4.24 58.63
C LEU A 558 96.60 3.92 60.06
N VAL A 559 95.34 3.50 60.24
CA VAL A 559 94.77 3.15 61.55
C VAL A 559 95.50 1.97 62.17
N ASP A 560 95.83 0.94 61.39
CA ASP A 560 96.58 -0.22 61.85
C ASP A 560 97.98 0.19 62.31
N THR A 561 98.70 0.97 61.50
CA THR A 561 100.03 1.51 61.84
C THR A 561 99.98 2.38 63.10
N TRP A 562 98.93 3.20 63.26
CA TRP A 562 98.78 4.07 64.42
C TRP A 562 98.34 3.31 65.68
N SER A 563 97.57 2.24 65.53
CA SER A 563 97.20 1.32 66.62
C SER A 563 98.40 0.49 67.08
N GLU A 564 99.24 0.04 66.15
CA GLU A 564 100.53 -0.59 66.45
C GLU A 564 101.46 0.39 67.19
N LEU A 565 101.53 1.64 66.75
CA LEU A 565 102.30 2.69 67.43
C LEU A 565 101.76 2.96 68.84
N SER A 566 100.44 3.01 69.02
CA SER A 566 99.79 3.18 70.32
C SER A 566 100.11 2.01 71.26
N THR A 567 99.98 0.78 70.76
CA THR A 567 100.35 -0.44 71.49
C THR A 567 101.83 -0.43 71.86
N LEU A 568 102.70 -0.03 70.95
CA LEU A 568 104.14 0.07 71.19
C LEU A 568 104.48 1.19 72.19
N THR A 569 103.73 2.29 72.19
CA THR A 569 103.87 3.38 73.17
C THR A 569 103.44 2.92 74.56
N ASN A 570 102.36 2.17 74.67
CA ASN A 570 101.92 1.55 75.93
C ASN A 570 102.97 0.54 76.42
N ASN A 571 103.46 -0.35 75.53
CA ASN A 571 104.53 -1.29 75.85
C ASN A 571 105.82 -0.58 76.29
N LEU A 572 106.19 0.52 75.63
CA LEU A 572 107.33 1.36 76.02
C LEU A 572 107.10 1.96 77.41
N THR A 573 105.90 2.49 77.68
CA THR A 573 105.53 3.07 78.97
C THR A 573 105.58 2.03 80.09
N GLU A 574 105.04 0.84 79.87
CA GLU A 574 105.12 -0.30 80.80
C GLU A 574 106.57 -0.75 81.03
N THR A 575 107.37 -0.86 79.96
CA THR A 575 108.77 -1.29 80.03
C THR A 575 109.61 -0.25 80.79
N ILE A 576 109.39 1.05 80.57
CA ILE A 576 110.04 2.14 81.32
C ILE A 576 109.64 2.12 82.79
N CYS A 577 108.34 1.95 83.10
CA CYS A 577 107.87 1.84 84.49
C CYS A 577 108.54 0.64 85.19
N ASN A 578 108.62 -0.50 84.53
CA ASN A 578 109.27 -1.71 85.05
C ASN A 578 110.79 -1.53 85.25
N ILE A 579 111.49 -0.86 84.32
CA ILE A 579 112.93 -0.57 84.43
C ILE A 579 113.23 0.44 85.55
N SER A 580 112.38 1.47 85.72
CA SER A 580 112.52 2.46 86.81
C SER A 580 112.39 1.85 88.22
N SER A 581 111.77 0.66 88.30
CA SER A 581 111.55 -0.10 89.52
C SER A 581 112.69 -1.09 89.85
N ALA A 582 113.68 -1.25 88.97
CA ALA A 582 114.70 -2.30 89.06
C ALA A 582 116.04 -1.81 89.63
N VAL A 583 116.68 -2.61 90.51
CA VAL A 583 117.95 -2.28 91.20
C VAL A 583 119.18 -2.31 90.27
N LYS A 584 119.07 -2.96 89.09
CA LYS A 584 120.03 -2.91 87.98
C LYS A 584 119.25 -2.83 86.65
N PRO A 585 119.13 -1.66 86.02
CA PRO A 585 118.33 -1.51 84.80
C PRO A 585 119.06 -2.09 83.58
N ASP A 586 118.38 -2.97 82.83
CA ASP A 586 118.79 -3.42 81.49
C ASP A 586 118.03 -2.63 80.43
N VAL A 587 118.77 -1.78 79.71
CA VAL A 587 118.25 -0.83 78.72
C VAL A 587 118.17 -1.45 77.33
N SER A 588 118.69 -2.67 77.14
CA SER A 588 118.82 -3.33 75.84
C SER A 588 117.45 -3.60 75.18
N MET A 589 116.40 -3.84 75.98
CA MET A 589 115.03 -3.98 75.50
C MET A 589 114.43 -2.66 75.00
N LEU A 590 114.82 -1.51 75.58
CA LEU A 590 114.34 -0.20 75.15
C LEU A 590 114.88 0.17 73.77
N GLU A 591 116.15 -0.15 73.47
CA GLU A 591 116.78 0.10 72.17
C GLU A 591 115.99 -0.56 71.01
N GLY A 592 115.56 -1.80 71.21
CA GLY A 592 114.74 -2.54 70.24
C GLY A 592 113.33 -1.99 70.07
N ILE A 593 112.72 -1.47 71.14
CA ILE A 593 111.41 -0.81 71.12
C ILE A 593 111.50 0.55 70.42
N PHE A 594 112.53 1.36 70.70
CA PHE A 594 112.75 2.66 70.06
C PHE A 594 113.03 2.55 68.56
N GLN A 595 113.79 1.53 68.12
CA GLN A 595 113.99 1.28 66.69
C GLN A 595 112.68 0.93 65.98
N LYS A 596 111.89 0.02 66.56
CA LYS A 596 110.54 -0.29 66.04
C LYS A 596 109.62 0.92 66.04
N PHE A 597 109.66 1.75 67.09
CA PHE A 597 108.86 2.96 67.20
C PHE A 597 109.21 3.96 66.10
N ARG A 598 110.51 4.15 65.84
CA ARG A 598 110.99 5.01 64.77
C ARG A 598 110.51 4.52 63.40
N THR A 599 110.65 3.23 63.11
CA THR A 599 110.21 2.64 61.82
C THR A 599 108.70 2.77 61.62
N ILE A 600 107.90 2.45 62.64
CA ILE A 600 106.42 2.55 62.56
C ILE A 600 105.98 4.02 62.46
N ASN A 601 106.61 4.94 63.20
CA ASN A 601 106.31 6.37 63.11
C ASN A 601 106.70 6.96 61.74
N GLU A 602 107.83 6.56 61.17
CA GLU A 602 108.23 6.95 59.81
C GLU A 602 107.23 6.43 58.77
N ASN A 603 106.74 5.19 58.92
CA ASN A 603 105.68 4.65 58.06
C ASN A 603 104.34 5.40 58.24
N LYS A 604 103.96 5.77 59.46
CA LYS A 604 102.78 6.60 59.73
C LYS A 604 102.87 7.96 59.03
N VAL A 605 104.03 8.63 59.09
CA VAL A 605 104.24 9.92 58.42
C VAL A 605 104.09 9.78 56.91
N LYS A 606 104.67 8.73 56.31
CA LYS A 606 104.51 8.43 54.88
C LYS A 606 103.04 8.17 54.50
N LEU A 607 102.29 7.45 55.32
CA LEU A 607 100.87 7.19 55.09
C LEU A 607 100.02 8.48 55.18
N LEU A 608 100.36 9.40 56.09
CA LEU A 608 99.73 10.74 56.19
C LEU A 608 100.09 11.69 55.04
N GLU A 609 101.13 11.40 54.25
CA GLU A 609 101.48 12.16 53.05
C GLU A 609 100.64 11.77 51.83
N VAL A 610 100.12 10.54 51.80
CA VAL A 610 99.39 9.93 50.67
C VAL A 610 97.87 9.80 50.89
N ILE A 611 97.40 10.24 52.07
CA ILE A 611 96.00 10.56 52.43
C ILE A 611 95.78 12.04 52.17
#